data_AF-A0A920Q315-F1
#
_entry.id   AF-A0A920Q315-F1
#
_cell.length_a   1.000
_cell.length_b   1.000
_cell.length_c   1.000
_cell.angle_alpha   90.00
_cell.angle_beta   90.00
_cell.angle_gamma   90.00
#
_symmetry.space_group_name_H-M   'P 1'
#
loop_
_entity.id
_entity.type
_entity.pdbx_description
1 polymer ?
#
loop_
_entity_poly.entity_id
_entity_poly.type
_entity_poly.pdbx_seq_one_letter_code
_entity_poly.pdbx_strand_id
1 'polypeptide(L)'
;MSGSRRARIVVHYQEGPDSRIRTDLGDFTSIRERPLASASIAQVHEAELLDGTPVVVKVQRPGIRRKVTADLRVLAWVAPRLVGKIPIAALSNPPALVELFAETICEELDFKLEVANLFEVDRALRANPRHNWEVPSPVLDLVTERVIVMSRVGGIPLGEVQHPSADREQVAAVFRQMVEGLLEGAVIQAFSTETFMLGMCSLDSREASASSILEYWST
;
A
#
# COMPACT_ATOMS: atom_id res chain seq x y z
N MET A 1 -18.57 -30.61 11.65
CA MET A 1 -17.24 -30.45 11.02
C MET A 1 -17.45 -29.70 9.71
N SER A 2 -17.45 -28.36 9.77
CA SER A 2 -17.62 -27.49 8.60
C SER A 2 -16.24 -27.35 7.93
N GLY A 3 -16.10 -27.89 6.72
CA GLY A 3 -14.87 -27.75 5.95
C GLY A 3 -14.69 -26.29 5.55
N SER A 4 -13.71 -25.62 6.14
CA SER A 4 -13.25 -24.29 5.75
C SER A 4 -12.88 -24.32 4.26
N ARG A 5 -13.78 -23.84 3.40
CA ARG A 5 -13.46 -23.51 2.01
C ARG A 5 -12.56 -22.29 2.08
N ARG A 6 -11.26 -22.47 1.88
CA ARG A 6 -10.35 -21.33 1.62
C ARG A 6 -10.88 -20.58 0.40
N ALA A 7 -11.28 -19.33 0.60
CA ALA A 7 -11.57 -18.38 -0.46
C ALA A 7 -10.44 -18.42 -1.50
N ARG A 8 -10.77 -18.72 -2.76
CA ARG A 8 -9.80 -18.78 -3.85
C ARG A 8 -10.02 -17.54 -4.71
N ILE A 9 -9.42 -16.42 -4.32
CA ILE A 9 -9.37 -15.23 -5.18
C ILE A 9 -8.40 -15.55 -6.33
N VAL A 10 -8.94 -16.02 -7.45
CA VAL A 10 -8.16 -16.29 -8.66
C VAL A 10 -8.15 -15.02 -9.49
N VAL A 11 -7.11 -14.22 -9.37
CA VAL A 11 -6.96 -13.01 -10.19
C VAL A 11 -6.41 -13.38 -11.55
N HIS A 12 -7.26 -13.33 -12.58
CA HIS A 12 -6.86 -13.38 -13.97
C HIS A 12 -6.48 -11.97 -14.42
N TYR A 13 -5.19 -11.77 -14.70
CA TYR A 13 -4.65 -10.52 -15.18
C TYR A 13 -4.51 -10.52 -16.71
N GLN A 14 -4.94 -9.43 -17.35
CA GLN A 14 -4.62 -9.16 -18.76
C GLN A 14 -3.65 -7.98 -18.86
N GLU A 15 -2.49 -8.21 -19.49
CA GLU A 15 -1.41 -7.22 -19.62
C GLU A 15 -1.73 -6.24 -20.77
N GLY A 16 -1.72 -4.93 -20.50
CA GLY A 16 -2.07 -3.87 -21.46
C GLY A 16 -2.23 -2.48 -20.78
N PRO A 17 -2.53 -1.41 -21.53
CA PRO A 17 -2.74 -0.06 -21.00
C PRO A 17 -3.90 0.00 -19.99
N ASP A 18 -4.90 -0.87 -20.18
CA ASP A 18 -6.06 -1.09 -19.32
C ASP A 18 -5.90 -2.43 -18.57
N SER A 19 -4.84 -2.61 -17.77
CA SER A 19 -4.68 -3.83 -16.97
C SER A 19 -5.91 -4.05 -16.09
N ARG A 20 -6.54 -5.22 -16.23
CA ARG A 20 -7.79 -5.58 -15.52
C ARG A 20 -7.60 -6.84 -14.71
N ILE A 21 -8.35 -6.93 -13.62
CA ILE A 21 -8.52 -8.17 -12.87
C ILE A 21 -9.88 -8.78 -13.18
N ARG A 22 -9.91 -10.11 -13.38
CA ARG A 22 -11.11 -10.92 -13.25
C ARG A 22 -10.90 -11.88 -12.09
N THR A 23 -11.78 -11.85 -11.10
CA THR A 23 -11.79 -12.80 -9.99
C THR A 23 -13.04 -13.66 -10.06
N ASP A 24 -12.94 -14.88 -9.55
CA ASP A 24 -14.12 -15.59 -9.07
C ASP A 24 -14.71 -14.75 -7.93
N LEU A 25 -15.94 -14.27 -8.10
CA LEU A 25 -16.66 -13.37 -7.18
C LEU A 25 -17.07 -14.06 -5.85
N GLY A 26 -16.40 -15.14 -5.45
CA GLY A 26 -16.85 -16.03 -4.38
C GLY A 26 -17.32 -15.30 -3.11
N ASP A 27 -16.52 -14.35 -2.64
CA ASP A 27 -16.78 -13.55 -1.42
C ASP A 27 -17.13 -12.08 -1.73
N PHE A 28 -17.34 -11.73 -3.01
CA PHE A 28 -17.58 -10.36 -3.46
C PHE A 28 -18.87 -10.24 -4.26
N THR A 29 -19.69 -9.23 -3.95
CA THR A 29 -20.83 -8.84 -4.79
C THR A 29 -20.35 -8.17 -6.07
N SER A 30 -19.28 -7.37 -5.98
CA SER A 30 -18.68 -6.72 -7.14
C SER A 30 -17.19 -6.45 -6.94
N ILE A 31 -16.45 -6.40 -8.05
CA ILE A 31 -15.08 -5.89 -8.09
C ILE A 31 -14.90 -5.04 -9.35
N ARG A 32 -14.28 -3.87 -9.19
CA ARG A 32 -14.01 -2.97 -10.30
C ARG A 32 -12.80 -3.50 -11.08
N GLU A 33 -13.02 -3.89 -12.33
CA GLU A 33 -11.94 -4.42 -13.18
C GLU A 33 -10.79 -3.42 -13.36
N ARG A 34 -11.12 -2.13 -13.53
CA ARG A 34 -10.13 -1.06 -13.62
C ARG A 34 -9.59 -0.74 -12.22
N PRO A 35 -8.27 -0.70 -12.03
CA PRO A 35 -7.70 -0.35 -10.73
C PRO A 35 -8.17 1.05 -10.34
N LEU A 36 -8.50 1.19 -9.06
CA LEU A 36 -8.53 2.50 -8.41
C LEU A 36 -7.10 3.05 -8.42
N ALA A 37 -6.14 2.21 -8.01
CA ALA A 37 -4.74 2.58 -7.89
C ALA A 37 -3.74 1.59 -8.45
N SER A 38 -2.56 2.11 -8.74
CA SER A 38 -1.42 1.30 -9.15
C SER A 38 -0.15 1.76 -8.46
N ALA A 39 0.54 0.82 -7.80
CA ALA A 39 1.90 0.99 -7.30
C ALA A 39 2.89 0.16 -8.13
N SER A 40 4.17 0.25 -7.77
CA SER A 40 5.30 -0.45 -8.38
C SER A 40 5.06 -1.96 -8.53
N ILE A 41 4.62 -2.62 -7.45
CA ILE A 41 4.47 -4.08 -7.38
C ILE A 41 3.00 -4.57 -7.36
N ALA A 42 2.04 -3.66 -7.22
CA ALA A 42 0.65 -3.98 -6.89
C ALA A 42 -0.37 -3.04 -7.54
N GLN A 43 -1.62 -3.47 -7.56
CA GLN A 43 -2.78 -2.70 -7.99
C GLN A 43 -3.85 -2.77 -6.91
N VAL A 44 -4.62 -1.70 -6.76
CA VAL A 44 -5.73 -1.60 -5.80
C VAL A 44 -7.02 -1.44 -6.57
N HIS A 45 -8.02 -2.26 -6.24
CA HIS A 45 -9.32 -2.28 -6.87
C HIS A 45 -10.43 -2.01 -5.85
N GLU A 46 -11.42 -1.22 -6.23
CA GLU A 46 -12.65 -1.10 -5.45
C GLU A 46 -13.45 -2.41 -5.54
N ALA A 47 -14.00 -2.87 -4.42
CA ALA A 47 -14.88 -4.02 -4.38
C ALA A 47 -15.94 -3.87 -3.28
N GLU A 48 -16.92 -4.77 -3.32
CA GLU A 48 -17.96 -4.88 -2.31
C GLU A 48 -18.10 -6.34 -1.89
N LEU A 49 -18.11 -6.61 -0.58
CA LEU A 49 -18.33 -7.95 -0.04
C LEU A 49 -19.79 -8.39 -0.20
N LEU A 50 -20.07 -9.68 0.03
CA LEU A 50 -21.43 -10.24 -0.04
C LEU A 50 -22.45 -9.58 0.91
N ASP A 51 -21.97 -8.99 2.00
CA ASP A 51 -22.80 -8.28 2.99
C ASP A 51 -23.00 -6.78 2.64
N GLY A 52 -22.47 -6.33 1.50
CA GLY A 52 -22.54 -4.94 1.05
C GLY A 52 -21.42 -4.05 1.59
N THR A 53 -20.46 -4.59 2.36
CA THR A 53 -19.37 -3.81 2.92
C THR A 53 -18.41 -3.33 1.82
N PRO A 54 -18.17 -2.01 1.68
CA PRO A 54 -17.21 -1.47 0.73
C PRO A 54 -15.77 -1.77 1.18
N VAL A 55 -14.99 -2.39 0.30
CA VAL A 55 -13.60 -2.79 0.56
C VAL A 55 -12.70 -2.40 -0.61
N VAL A 56 -11.40 -2.41 -0.36
CA VAL A 56 -10.39 -2.34 -1.41
C VAL A 56 -9.61 -3.65 -1.47
N VAL A 57 -9.27 -4.07 -2.67
CA VAL A 57 -8.52 -5.30 -2.95
C VAL A 57 -7.19 -4.93 -3.56
N LYS A 58 -6.11 -5.07 -2.79
CA LYS A 58 -4.73 -4.90 -3.25
C LYS A 58 -4.24 -6.24 -3.79
N VAL A 59 -3.79 -6.28 -5.04
CA VAL A 59 -3.31 -7.48 -5.73
C VAL A 59 -1.92 -7.23 -6.31
N GLN A 60 -1.00 -8.19 -6.13
CA GLN A 60 0.30 -8.14 -6.80
C GLN A 60 0.17 -8.23 -8.31
N ARG A 61 1.00 -7.45 -9.02
CA ARG A 61 1.14 -7.56 -10.48
C ARG A 61 1.63 -8.97 -10.84
N PRO A 62 1.10 -9.60 -11.90
CA PRO A 62 1.51 -10.96 -12.24
C PRO A 62 2.98 -11.01 -12.64
N GLY A 63 3.65 -12.08 -12.19
CA GLY A 63 5.06 -12.28 -12.49
C GLY A 63 5.99 -11.26 -11.84
N ILE A 64 5.51 -10.37 -10.96
CA ILE A 64 6.33 -9.33 -10.33
C ILE A 64 7.52 -9.94 -9.57
N ARG A 65 7.31 -11.04 -8.84
CA ARG A 65 8.36 -11.77 -8.15
C ARG A 65 9.48 -12.23 -9.09
N ARG A 66 9.13 -12.67 -10.30
CA ARG A 66 10.12 -13.07 -11.32
C ARG A 66 10.88 -11.86 -11.87
N LYS A 67 10.19 -10.75 -12.12
CA LYS A 67 10.80 -9.48 -12.58
C LYS A 67 11.79 -8.96 -11.52
N VAL A 68 11.34 -8.79 -10.28
CA VAL A 68 12.18 -8.39 -9.14
C VAL A 68 13.39 -9.31 -8.97
N THR A 69 13.21 -10.63 -9.02
CA THR A 69 14.33 -11.58 -8.92
C THR A 69 15.35 -11.41 -10.05
N ALA A 70 14.89 -11.13 -11.28
CA ALA A 70 15.78 -10.89 -12.41
C ALA A 70 16.55 -9.57 -12.24
N ASP A 71 15.87 -8.51 -11.81
CA ASP A 71 16.47 -7.20 -11.59
C ASP A 71 17.52 -7.25 -10.47
N LEU A 72 17.21 -7.92 -9.36
CA LEU A 72 18.17 -8.13 -8.26
C LEU A 72 19.41 -8.90 -8.70
N ARG A 73 19.28 -9.88 -9.61
CA ARG A 73 20.45 -10.59 -10.17
C ARG A 73 21.34 -9.67 -10.99
N VAL A 74 20.75 -8.79 -11.79
CA VAL A 74 21.50 -7.79 -12.57
C VAL A 74 22.20 -6.82 -11.63
N LEU A 75 21.48 -6.29 -10.64
CA LEU A 75 22.04 -5.36 -9.65
C LEU A 75 23.20 -6.00 -8.86
N ALA A 76 23.03 -7.24 -8.39
CA ALA A 76 24.09 -7.97 -7.69
C ALA A 76 25.32 -8.22 -8.57
N TRP A 77 25.14 -8.36 -9.89
CA TRP A 77 26.24 -8.49 -10.83
C TRP A 77 26.94 -7.14 -11.10
N VAL A 78 26.20 -6.03 -11.21
CA VAL A 78 26.76 -4.70 -11.50
C VAL A 78 27.41 -4.07 -10.26
N ALA A 79 26.79 -4.19 -9.08
CA ALA A 79 27.16 -3.45 -7.88
C ALA A 79 28.65 -3.56 -7.47
N PRO A 80 29.29 -4.76 -7.48
CA PRO A 80 30.73 -4.87 -7.17
C PRO A 80 31.63 -4.08 -8.14
N ARG A 81 31.18 -3.84 -9.38
CA ARG A 81 31.94 -3.10 -10.41
C ARG A 81 31.85 -1.59 -10.23
N LEU A 82 30.94 -1.11 -9.39
CA LEU A 82 30.71 0.30 -9.09
C LEU A 82 31.41 0.78 -7.81
N VAL A 83 32.00 -0.14 -7.04
CA VAL A 83 32.76 0.19 -5.82
C VAL A 83 33.85 1.21 -6.15
N GLY A 84 33.86 2.33 -5.41
CA GLY A 84 34.81 3.43 -5.58
C GLY A 84 34.62 4.29 -6.84
N LYS A 85 33.57 4.04 -7.64
CA LYS A 85 33.29 4.81 -8.87
C LYS A 85 32.17 5.83 -8.72
N ILE A 86 31.40 5.75 -7.64
CA ILE A 86 30.29 6.68 -7.38
C ILE A 86 30.76 7.73 -6.37
N PRO A 87 30.81 9.03 -6.74
CA PRO A 87 31.32 10.10 -5.87
C PRO A 87 30.34 10.53 -4.76
N ILE A 88 29.28 9.75 -4.52
CA ILE A 88 28.25 10.01 -3.52
C ILE A 88 28.52 9.11 -2.31
N ALA A 89 28.75 9.70 -1.14
CA ALA A 89 29.11 8.97 0.09
C ALA A 89 28.06 7.90 0.48
N ALA A 90 26.77 8.18 0.27
CA ALA A 90 25.68 7.21 0.51
C ALA A 90 25.72 6.00 -0.44
N LEU A 91 26.41 6.11 -1.59
CA LEU A 91 26.60 5.05 -2.58
C LEU A 91 28.03 4.50 -2.54
N SER A 92 28.75 4.73 -1.45
CA SER A 92 30.14 4.28 -1.27
C SER A 92 30.28 2.75 -1.26
N ASN A 93 29.23 2.03 -0.86
CA ASN A 93 29.15 0.58 -0.90
C ASN A 93 27.91 0.10 -1.69
N PRO A 94 27.96 0.09 -3.04
CA PRO A 94 26.84 -0.34 -3.86
C PRO A 94 26.37 -1.79 -3.58
N PRO A 95 27.25 -2.78 -3.29
CA PRO A 95 26.82 -4.11 -2.88
C PRO A 95 25.91 -4.13 -1.64
N ALA A 96 26.29 -3.43 -0.57
CA ALA A 96 25.46 -3.36 0.64
C ALA A 96 24.10 -2.68 0.39
N LEU A 97 24.06 -1.67 -0.49
CA LEU A 97 22.80 -1.05 -0.89
C LEU A 97 21.89 -2.03 -1.64
N VAL A 98 22.47 -2.87 -2.53
CA VAL A 98 21.70 -3.90 -3.24
C VAL A 98 21.19 -4.96 -2.27
N GLU A 99 21.97 -5.35 -1.27
CA GLU A 99 21.52 -6.28 -0.22
C GLU A 99 20.34 -5.72 0.57
N LEU A 100 20.44 -4.47 1.04
CA LEU A 100 19.34 -3.80 1.75
C LEU A 100 18.09 -3.68 0.87
N PHE A 101 18.26 -3.25 -0.38
CA PHE A 101 17.14 -3.17 -1.32
C PHE A 101 16.52 -4.54 -1.59
N ALA A 102 17.32 -5.60 -1.73
CA ALA A 102 16.85 -6.96 -1.92
C ALA A 102 16.02 -7.45 -0.74
N GLU A 103 16.45 -7.15 0.49
CA GLU A 103 15.71 -7.46 1.71
C GLU A 103 14.35 -6.74 1.70
N THR A 104 14.34 -5.41 1.55
CA THR A 104 13.12 -4.60 1.57
C THR A 104 12.11 -5.00 0.48
N ILE A 105 12.55 -5.12 -0.78
CA ILE A 105 11.64 -5.47 -1.89
C ILE A 105 11.12 -6.91 -1.77
N CYS A 106 11.86 -7.82 -1.12
CA CYS A 106 11.38 -9.17 -0.88
C CYS A 106 10.32 -9.22 0.22
N GLU A 107 10.43 -8.37 1.24
CA GLU A 107 9.40 -8.19 2.26
C GLU A 107 8.11 -7.62 1.66
N GLU A 108 8.21 -6.62 0.79
CA GLU A 108 7.06 -6.05 0.06
C GLU A 108 6.32 -7.09 -0.81
N LEU A 109 7.01 -8.13 -1.26
CA LEU A 109 6.41 -9.22 -2.04
C LEU A 109 5.65 -10.24 -1.18
N ASP A 110 5.63 -10.11 0.14
CA ASP A 110 4.76 -10.88 1.04
C ASP A 110 3.78 -9.94 1.75
N PHE A 111 2.56 -9.90 1.22
CA PHE A 111 1.48 -9.10 1.76
C PHE A 111 1.01 -9.50 3.17
N LYS A 112 1.41 -10.67 3.68
CA LYS A 112 1.17 -10.99 5.10
C LYS A 112 2.03 -10.14 6.02
N LEU A 113 3.26 -9.83 5.62
CA LEU A 113 4.14 -8.93 6.37
C LEU A 113 3.57 -7.51 6.36
N GLU A 114 3.02 -7.07 5.22
CA GLU A 114 2.33 -5.78 5.13
C GLU A 114 1.15 -5.70 6.10
N VAL A 115 0.32 -6.75 6.18
CA VAL A 115 -0.80 -6.81 7.15
C VAL A 115 -0.31 -6.84 8.60
N ALA A 116 0.80 -7.53 8.90
CA ALA A 116 1.39 -7.51 10.24
C ALA A 116 1.89 -6.10 10.61
N ASN A 117 2.56 -5.42 9.69
CA ASN A 117 3.03 -4.04 9.87
C ASN A 117 1.86 -3.07 10.07
N LEU A 118 0.74 -3.28 9.36
CA LEU A 118 -0.47 -2.48 9.51
C LEU A 118 -1.03 -2.53 10.94
N PHE A 119 -1.04 -3.70 11.58
CA PHE A 119 -1.48 -3.83 12.98
C PHE A 119 -0.56 -3.10 13.96
N GLU A 120 0.75 -3.17 13.73
CA GLU A 120 1.71 -2.47 14.57
C GLU A 120 1.59 -0.94 14.38
N VAL A 121 1.38 -0.47 13.15
CA VAL A 121 1.10 0.96 12.89
C VAL A 121 -0.21 1.39 13.54
N ASP A 122 -1.29 0.62 13.41
CA ASP A 122 -2.57 0.91 14.07
C ASP A 122 -2.41 1.04 15.59
N ARG A 123 -1.63 0.14 16.19
CA ARG A 123 -1.31 0.19 17.63
C ARG A 123 -0.53 1.44 17.99
N ALA A 124 0.48 1.81 17.22
CA ALA A 124 1.28 3.01 17.46
C ALA A 124 0.41 4.28 17.39
N LEU A 125 -0.37 4.40 16.32
CA LEU A 125 -1.22 5.57 16.06
C LEU A 125 -2.31 5.73 17.12
N ARG A 126 -2.87 4.62 17.64
CA ARG A 126 -3.85 4.66 18.73
C ARG A 126 -3.25 4.93 20.09
N ALA A 127 -1.93 4.86 20.26
CA ALA A 127 -1.28 5.12 21.55
C ALA A 127 -1.42 6.58 21.99
N ASN A 128 -1.61 7.51 21.04
CA ASN A 128 -1.85 8.92 21.31
C ASN A 128 -3.30 9.31 20.97
N PRO A 129 -4.20 9.39 21.96
CA PRO A 129 -5.63 9.63 21.75
C PRO A 129 -5.96 11.06 21.29
N ARG A 130 -4.96 11.95 21.15
CA ARG A 130 -5.16 13.31 20.60
C ARG A 130 -5.28 13.32 19.09
N HIS A 131 -4.91 12.23 18.42
CA HIS A 131 -4.98 12.10 16.97
C HIS A 131 -6.19 11.27 16.55
N ASN A 132 -6.82 11.68 15.45
CA ASN A 132 -7.97 10.98 14.89
C ASN A 132 -7.53 10.21 13.64
N TRP A 133 -6.76 9.15 13.85
CA TRP A 133 -6.29 8.28 12.79
C TRP A 133 -7.37 7.26 12.41
N GLU A 134 -7.70 7.19 11.14
CA GLU A 134 -8.46 6.09 10.57
C GLU A 134 -7.51 5.13 9.86
N VAL A 135 -7.41 3.91 10.37
CA VAL A 135 -6.56 2.87 9.80
C VAL A 135 -7.46 1.80 9.17
N PRO A 136 -7.26 1.45 7.88
CA PRO A 136 -7.93 0.34 7.22
C PRO A 136 -7.85 -0.95 8.03
N SER A 137 -8.96 -1.67 8.11
CA SER A 137 -9.04 -2.96 8.78
C SER A 137 -8.95 -4.09 7.74
N PRO A 138 -7.96 -5.00 7.83
CA PRO A 138 -7.83 -6.12 6.91
C PRO A 138 -8.88 -7.20 7.18
N VAL A 139 -9.48 -7.74 6.12
CA VAL A 139 -10.36 -8.92 6.18
C VAL A 139 -9.49 -10.16 6.16
N LEU A 140 -9.07 -10.63 7.34
CA LEU A 140 -8.01 -11.63 7.51
C LEU A 140 -8.24 -12.94 6.74
N ASP A 141 -9.50 -13.38 6.61
CA ASP A 141 -9.85 -14.60 5.86
C ASP A 141 -9.58 -14.48 4.35
N LEU A 142 -9.44 -13.25 3.84
CA LEU A 142 -9.18 -12.93 2.44
C LEU A 142 -7.75 -12.43 2.20
N VAL A 143 -6.87 -12.49 3.21
CA VAL A 143 -5.45 -12.13 3.08
C VAL A 143 -4.63 -13.33 2.61
N THR A 144 -3.78 -13.10 1.61
CA THR A 144 -2.80 -14.05 1.10
C THR A 144 -1.46 -13.34 0.88
N GLU A 145 -0.43 -14.08 0.48
CA GLU A 145 0.88 -13.49 0.13
C GLU A 145 0.81 -12.53 -1.06
N ARG A 146 -0.28 -12.56 -1.84
CA ARG A 146 -0.42 -11.80 -3.11
C ARG A 146 -1.65 -10.92 -3.16
N VAL A 147 -2.55 -11.03 -2.20
CA VAL A 147 -3.82 -10.31 -2.14
C VAL A 147 -4.08 -9.84 -0.71
N ILE A 148 -4.43 -8.56 -0.55
CA ILE A 148 -4.98 -8.01 0.70
C ILE A 148 -6.36 -7.46 0.40
N VAL A 149 -7.34 -7.80 1.24
CA VAL A 149 -8.65 -7.16 1.26
C VAL A 149 -8.75 -6.38 2.55
N MET A 150 -9.13 -5.11 2.49
CA MET A 150 -9.25 -4.24 3.66
C MET A 150 -10.41 -3.26 3.51
N SER A 151 -10.89 -2.72 4.63
CA SER A 151 -11.91 -1.68 4.63
C SER A 151 -11.48 -0.49 3.79
N ARG A 152 -12.42 0.10 3.05
CA ARG A 152 -12.16 1.32 2.29
C ARG A 152 -12.12 2.51 3.25
N VAL A 153 -11.01 3.25 3.25
CA VAL A 153 -10.89 4.56 3.92
C VAL A 153 -11.08 5.66 2.88
N GLY A 154 -11.88 6.67 3.21
CA GLY A 154 -12.19 7.80 2.33
C GLY A 154 -11.45 9.09 2.72
N GLY A 155 -11.44 10.06 1.81
CA GLY A 155 -11.03 11.44 2.11
C GLY A 155 -10.12 12.04 1.05
N ILE A 156 -9.64 13.26 1.30
CA ILE A 156 -8.85 14.02 0.32
C ILE A 156 -7.37 13.62 0.41
N PRO A 157 -6.74 13.19 -0.70
CA PRO A 157 -5.31 12.87 -0.72
C PRO A 157 -4.45 14.08 -0.35
N LEU A 158 -3.40 13.85 0.44
CA LEU A 158 -2.42 14.90 0.80
C LEU A 158 -1.71 15.54 -0.40
N GLY A 159 -1.66 14.90 -1.56
CA GLY A 159 -1.12 15.48 -2.79
C GLY A 159 -1.99 16.59 -3.38
N GLU A 160 -3.28 16.63 -3.01
CA GLU A 160 -4.29 17.57 -3.53
C GLU A 160 -4.59 18.68 -2.52
N VAL A 161 -3.55 19.25 -1.91
CA VAL A 161 -3.64 20.37 -0.96
C VAL A 161 -4.38 21.60 -1.53
N GLN A 162 -4.49 21.70 -2.85
CA GLN A 162 -5.22 22.77 -3.55
C GLN A 162 -6.71 22.47 -3.76
N HIS A 163 -7.23 21.35 -3.23
CA HIS A 163 -8.65 21.00 -3.35
C HIS A 163 -9.52 22.13 -2.76
N PRO A 164 -10.60 22.58 -3.43
CA PRO A 164 -11.42 23.72 -2.97
C PRO A 164 -12.00 23.57 -1.57
N SER A 165 -12.19 22.32 -1.13
CA SER A 165 -12.70 21.95 0.18
C SER A 165 -11.60 21.77 1.24
N ALA A 166 -10.32 21.85 0.89
CA ALA A 166 -9.20 21.70 1.81
C ALA A 166 -8.83 23.06 2.42
N ASP A 167 -9.16 23.25 3.68
CA ASP A 167 -8.72 24.43 4.43
C ASP A 167 -7.22 24.30 4.77
N ARG A 168 -6.49 25.41 4.61
CA ARG A 168 -5.04 25.47 4.86
C ARG A 168 -4.69 25.14 6.31
N GLU A 169 -5.56 25.49 7.26
CA GLU A 169 -5.37 25.15 8.67
C GLU A 169 -5.55 23.64 8.91
N GLN A 170 -6.54 23.02 8.28
CA GLN A 170 -6.75 21.57 8.34
C GLN A 170 -5.61 20.79 7.71
N VAL A 171 -5.09 21.22 6.56
CA VAL A 171 -3.91 20.61 5.92
C VAL A 171 -2.69 20.71 6.84
N ALA A 172 -2.46 21.88 7.45
CA ALA A 172 -1.34 22.06 8.37
C ALA A 172 -1.48 21.19 9.62
N ALA A 173 -2.71 20.98 10.11
CA ALA A 173 -2.99 20.07 11.21
C ALA A 173 -2.69 18.61 10.83
N VAL A 174 -3.15 18.14 9.67
CA VAL A 174 -2.86 16.77 9.19
C VAL A 174 -1.37 16.57 8.96
N PHE A 175 -0.69 17.52 8.33
CA PHE A 175 0.76 17.43 8.14
C PHE A 175 1.50 17.34 9.48
N ARG A 176 1.10 18.14 10.47
CA ARG A 176 1.68 18.07 11.81
C ARG A 176 1.44 16.71 12.46
N GLN A 177 0.20 16.21 12.41
CA GLN A 177 -0.12 14.89 12.91
C GLN A 177 0.69 13.81 12.20
N MET A 178 0.88 13.89 10.88
CA MET A 178 1.69 12.94 10.11
C MET A 178 3.16 12.94 10.56
N VAL A 179 3.74 14.13 10.77
CA VAL A 179 5.11 14.25 11.29
C VAL A 179 5.20 13.73 12.73
N GLU A 180 4.25 14.06 13.59
CA GLU A 180 4.19 13.57 14.97
C GLU A 180 4.06 12.05 15.01
N GLY A 181 3.13 11.47 14.24
CA GLY A 181 2.94 10.03 14.12
C GLY A 181 4.15 9.30 13.52
N LEU A 182 4.82 9.90 12.53
CA LEU A 182 6.07 9.37 11.99
C LEU A 182 7.18 9.37 13.04
N LEU A 183 7.32 10.45 13.81
CA LEU A 183 8.33 10.56 14.86
C LEU A 183 8.03 9.60 16.02
N GLU A 184 6.78 9.50 16.46
CA GLU A 184 6.34 8.53 17.45
C GLU A 184 6.59 7.11 16.97
N GLY A 185 6.22 6.78 15.73
CA GLY A 185 6.48 5.47 15.12
C GLY A 185 7.97 5.15 14.95
N ALA A 186 8.79 6.11 14.54
CA ALA A 186 10.22 5.94 14.37
C ALA A 186 10.97 5.82 15.72
N VAL A 187 10.59 6.60 16.73
CA VAL A 187 11.22 6.60 18.06
C VAL A 187 10.78 5.39 18.88
N ILE A 188 9.55 4.91 18.71
CA ILE A 188 8.97 3.87 19.56
C ILE A 188 9.07 2.47 18.90
N GLN A 189 9.03 2.36 17.56
CA GLN A 189 8.83 1.04 16.91
C GLN A 189 9.60 0.76 15.60
N ALA A 190 10.55 1.61 15.15
CA ALA A 190 11.39 1.33 13.98
C ALA A 190 10.62 0.87 12.72
N PHE A 191 9.62 1.65 12.29
CA PHE A 191 8.81 1.35 11.11
C PHE A 191 9.46 1.75 9.78
N SER A 192 9.19 0.96 8.74
CA SER A 192 9.42 1.32 7.33
C SER A 192 8.42 2.39 6.87
N THR A 193 8.92 3.41 6.19
CA THR A 193 8.20 4.60 5.70
C THR A 193 7.11 4.31 4.67
N GLU A 194 7.13 3.14 4.04
CA GLU A 194 6.19 2.79 2.95
C GLU A 194 4.75 2.59 3.44
N THR A 195 4.56 2.13 4.68
CA THR A 195 3.22 2.01 5.30
C THR A 195 2.54 3.37 5.49
N PHE A 196 3.33 4.45 5.62
CA PHE A 196 2.80 5.82 5.72
C PHE A 196 2.53 6.47 4.36
N MET A 197 3.27 6.09 3.32
CA MET A 197 3.27 6.78 2.02
C MET A 197 2.22 6.26 1.03
N LEU A 198 1.71 5.04 1.22
CA LEU A 198 0.62 4.48 0.39
C LEU A 198 -0.76 5.00 0.82
N GLY A 199 -0.98 6.31 0.72
CA GLY A 199 -2.32 6.91 0.58
C GLY A 199 -3.28 6.81 1.78
N MET A 200 -2.79 6.47 2.98
CA MET A 200 -3.66 6.24 4.16
C MET A 200 -3.91 7.49 5.02
N CYS A 201 -3.27 8.61 4.71
CA CYS A 201 -3.57 9.90 5.35
C CYS A 201 -4.47 10.71 4.42
N SER A 202 -5.77 10.63 4.68
CA SER A 202 -6.79 11.42 4.01
C SER A 202 -7.47 12.37 4.99
N LEU A 203 -7.83 13.57 4.53
CA LEU A 203 -8.67 14.47 5.32
C LEU A 203 -10.11 13.91 5.35
N ASP A 204 -10.69 13.73 6.54
CA ASP A 204 -12.12 13.39 6.70
C ASP A 204 -12.96 14.55 6.14
N SER A 205 -13.43 14.36 4.91
CA SER A 205 -14.39 15.22 4.27
C SER A 205 -15.74 14.52 4.31
N ARG A 206 -16.57 14.83 5.30
CA ARG A 206 -17.98 14.35 5.38
C ARG A 206 -18.87 14.75 4.20
N GLU A 207 -18.31 15.38 3.15
CA GLU A 207 -19.02 15.80 1.94
C GLU A 207 -18.22 15.62 0.64
N ALA A 208 -17.10 14.89 0.59
CA ALA A 208 -16.44 14.66 -0.70
C ALA A 208 -17.17 13.60 -1.52
N SER A 209 -17.85 14.07 -2.57
CA SER A 209 -18.33 13.26 -3.70
C SER A 209 -17.24 12.28 -4.16
N ALA A 210 -17.65 11.05 -4.48
CA ALA A 210 -16.81 9.96 -4.98
C ALA A 210 -15.91 10.29 -6.20
N SER A 211 -16.04 11.50 -6.79
CA SER A 211 -15.28 11.98 -7.93
C SER A 211 -13.88 12.52 -7.58
N SER A 212 -13.66 13.14 -6.42
CA SER A 212 -12.37 13.77 -6.06
C SER A 212 -11.33 12.80 -5.49
N ILE A 213 -11.71 11.55 -5.25
CA ILE A 213 -10.80 10.49 -4.76
C ILE A 213 -10.10 9.78 -5.94
N LEU A 214 -10.55 9.99 -7.19
CA LEU A 214 -10.18 9.17 -8.34
C LEU A 214 -8.94 9.64 -9.13
N GLU A 215 -8.47 10.88 -8.96
CA GLU A 215 -7.36 11.41 -9.78
C GLU A 215 -5.97 10.95 -9.31
N TYR A 216 -5.72 10.88 -8.00
CA TYR A 216 -4.37 10.65 -7.49
C TYR A 216 -3.84 9.22 -7.62
N TRP A 217 -4.71 8.21 -7.53
CA TRP A 217 -4.30 6.81 -7.57
C TRP A 217 -3.77 6.34 -8.94
N SER A 218 -3.82 7.22 -9.96
CA SER A 218 -3.41 6.96 -11.35
C SER A 218 -1.99 7.43 -11.72
N THR A 219 -1.24 8.03 -10.80
CA THR A 219 0.13 8.55 -11.02
C THR A 219 1.18 7.74 -10.28
#